data_AF-A0A1M3QYU4-F1
#
_entry.id   AF-A0A1M3QYU4-F1
#
_cell.length_a   1.000
_cell.length_b   1.000
_cell.length_c   1.000
_cell.angle_alpha   90.00
_cell.angle_beta   90.00
_cell.angle_gamma   90.00
#
_symmetry.space_group_name_H-M   'P 1'
#
loop_
_entity.id
_entity.type
_entity.pdbx_description
1 polymer ?
#
loop_
_entity_poly.entity_id
_entity_poly.type
_entity_poly.pdbx_seq_one_letter_code
_entity_poly.pdbx_strand_id
1 'polypeptide(L)'
;MIKSKNDLDYTFEEYRGYTIASHKNNVAEKDINNLIIVYRSNEFPNYGYIVGLDDSKLSGGRKSFPHNMEDAKSYIDWVVKVRAEKAANVKPEIPKPQQRKGRKM
;
A
#
# COMPACT_ATOMS: atom_id res chain seq x y z
N MET A 1 -11.47 -12.38 7.77
CA MET A 1 -11.14 -10.98 7.40
C MET A 1 -10.27 -10.41 8.49
N ILE A 2 -9.10 -9.84 8.14
CA ILE A 2 -8.02 -9.48 9.08
C ILE A 2 -8.53 -8.50 10.15
N LYS A 3 -8.39 -8.88 11.43
CA LYS A 3 -8.82 -8.03 12.55
C LYS A 3 -7.65 -7.38 13.30
N SER A 4 -6.46 -7.96 13.23
CA SER A 4 -5.27 -7.44 13.90
C SER A 4 -4.00 -8.00 13.26
N LYS A 5 -2.83 -7.41 13.58
CA LYS A 5 -1.51 -7.93 13.15
C LYS A 5 -1.14 -9.28 13.78
N ASN A 6 -1.91 -9.75 14.77
CA ASN A 6 -1.73 -11.04 15.42
C ASN A 6 -2.60 -12.14 14.80
N ASP A 7 -3.22 -11.86 13.65
CA ASP A 7 -3.99 -12.87 12.93
C ASP A 7 -3.06 -14.01 12.50
N LEU A 8 -3.30 -15.20 13.04
CA LEU A 8 -2.43 -16.35 12.85
C LEU A 8 -2.50 -16.90 11.42
N ASP A 9 -3.54 -16.57 10.68
CA ASP A 9 -3.75 -17.04 9.32
C ASP A 9 -3.00 -16.18 8.29
N TYR A 10 -2.48 -15.02 8.70
CA TYR A 10 -1.81 -14.07 7.82
C TYR A 10 -0.34 -13.84 8.21
N THR A 11 0.48 -13.59 7.19
CA THR A 11 1.83 -13.06 7.31
C THR A 11 1.76 -11.57 7.06
N PHE A 12 2.45 -10.81 7.91
CA PHE A 12 2.51 -9.35 7.82
C PHE A 12 3.95 -8.90 7.59
N GLU A 13 4.16 -7.94 6.69
CA GLU A 13 5.43 -7.25 6.51
C GLU A 13 5.20 -5.74 6.48
N GLU A 14 6.04 -4.98 7.18
CA GLU A 14 6.01 -3.51 7.10
C GLU A 14 7.01 -3.01 6.06
N TYR A 15 6.54 -2.15 5.16
CA TYR A 15 7.36 -1.57 4.11
C TYR A 15 6.96 -0.13 3.79
N ARG A 16 7.91 0.81 3.96
CA ARG A 16 7.75 2.26 3.65
C ARG A 16 6.46 2.90 4.18
N GLY A 17 6.06 2.57 5.41
CA GLY A 17 4.84 3.10 6.03
C GLY A 17 3.54 2.39 5.60
N TYR A 18 3.66 1.21 5.01
CA TYR A 18 2.56 0.32 4.70
C TYR A 18 2.71 -1.00 5.44
N THR A 19 1.58 -1.66 5.69
CA THR A 19 1.50 -3.05 6.14
C THR A 19 1.01 -3.88 4.97
N ILE A 20 1.84 -4.82 4.52
CA ILE A 20 1.49 -5.85 3.55
C ILE A 20 0.94 -7.04 4.35
N ALA A 21 -0.19 -7.58 3.92
CA ALA A 21 -0.78 -8.79 4.48
C ALA A 21 -1.03 -9.81 3.37
N SER A 22 -0.60 -11.05 3.62
CA SER A 22 -0.85 -12.20 2.75
C SER A 22 -1.25 -13.38 3.62
N HIS A 23 -2.17 -14.23 3.17
CA HIS A 23 -2.51 -15.44 3.91
C HIS A 23 -1.30 -16.40 3.94
N LYS A 24 -1.17 -17.21 4.99
CA LYS A 24 -0.11 -18.23 5.10
C LYS A 24 -0.41 -19.44 4.23
N ASN A 25 -1.68 -19.76 4.07
CA ASN A 25 -2.14 -20.95 3.38
C ASN A 25 -2.88 -20.55 2.10
N ASN A 26 -2.15 -20.39 1.00
CA ASN A 26 -2.77 -20.20 -0.31
C ASN A 26 -3.40 -21.52 -0.79
N VAL A 27 -4.47 -21.39 -1.55
CA VAL A 27 -5.20 -22.50 -2.18
C VAL A 27 -4.99 -22.48 -3.69
N ALA A 28 -5.14 -23.63 -4.34
CA ALA A 28 -4.91 -23.74 -5.79
C ALA A 28 -5.97 -23.02 -6.63
N GLU A 29 -7.13 -22.74 -6.05
CA GLU A 29 -8.26 -22.10 -6.72
C GLU A 29 -8.23 -20.58 -6.54
N LYS A 30 -9.01 -19.86 -7.35
CA LYS A 30 -9.18 -18.41 -7.17
C LYS A 30 -9.97 -18.14 -5.89
N ASP A 31 -9.27 -17.82 -4.81
CA ASP A 31 -9.84 -17.69 -3.48
C ASP A 31 -9.38 -16.40 -2.77
N ILE A 32 -10.16 -15.95 -1.78
CA ILE A 32 -9.85 -14.79 -0.96
C ILE A 32 -8.55 -14.97 -0.16
N ASN A 33 -8.20 -16.20 0.18
CA ASN A 33 -6.97 -16.56 0.87
C ASN A 33 -5.74 -16.36 -0.01
N ASN A 34 -5.91 -16.23 -1.33
CA ASN A 34 -4.78 -15.92 -2.20
C ASN A 34 -4.55 -14.40 -2.31
N LEU A 35 -5.35 -13.54 -1.69
CA LEU A 35 -5.20 -12.10 -1.88
C LEU A 35 -3.97 -11.54 -1.15
N ILE A 36 -3.26 -10.66 -1.85
CA ILE A 36 -2.23 -9.79 -1.26
C ILE A 36 -2.88 -8.43 -1.03
N ILE A 37 -2.88 -8.00 0.22
CA ILE A 37 -3.55 -6.77 0.63
C ILE A 37 -2.53 -5.81 1.24
N VAL A 38 -2.54 -4.58 0.76
CA VAL A 38 -1.66 -3.51 1.26
C VAL A 38 -2.49 -2.46 1.98
N TYR A 39 -2.09 -2.12 3.20
CA TYR A 39 -2.69 -1.11 4.04
C TYR A 39 -1.69 0.02 4.27
N ARG A 40 -2.14 1.26 4.38
CA ARG A 40 -1.31 2.26 5.05
C ARG A 40 -1.21 1.90 6.53
N SER A 41 -0.05 2.06 7.14
CA SER A 41 0.15 1.61 8.53
C SER A 41 -0.80 2.28 9.53
N ASN A 42 -1.26 3.50 9.26
CA ASN A 42 -2.22 4.24 10.09
C ASN A 42 -3.70 3.90 9.81
N GLU A 43 -3.98 3.17 8.73
CA GLU A 43 -5.35 2.82 8.29
C GLU A 43 -5.62 1.31 8.45
N PHE A 44 -4.62 0.53 8.82
CA PHE A 44 -4.76 -0.90 9.13
C PHE A 44 -5.65 -1.11 10.36
N PRO A 45 -6.57 -2.11 10.36
CA PRO A 45 -6.89 -3.06 9.28
C PRO A 45 -8.07 -2.62 8.40
N ASN A 46 -8.51 -1.37 8.49
CA ASN A 46 -9.81 -0.93 7.96
C ASN A 46 -9.80 -0.65 6.46
N TYR A 47 -8.74 -0.01 5.93
CA TYR A 47 -8.66 0.38 4.51
C TYR A 47 -7.45 -0.25 3.83
N GLY A 48 -7.70 -1.36 3.13
CA GLY A 48 -6.70 -2.11 2.37
C GLY A 48 -6.98 -2.10 0.87
N TYR A 49 -5.92 -2.19 0.08
CA TYR A 49 -5.96 -2.33 -1.37
C TYR A 49 -5.50 -3.72 -1.76
N ILE A 50 -6.26 -4.40 -2.62
CA ILE A 50 -5.84 -5.67 -3.21
C ILE A 50 -4.83 -5.34 -4.32
N VAL A 51 -3.61 -5.82 -4.16
CA VAL A 51 -2.52 -5.57 -5.12
C VAL A 51 -2.19 -6.77 -6.00
N GLY A 52 -2.68 -7.96 -5.64
CA GLY A 52 -2.51 -9.16 -6.44
C GLY A 52 -3.13 -10.41 -5.80
N LEU A 53 -2.93 -11.53 -6.49
CA LEU A 53 -3.33 -12.87 -6.09
C LEU A 53 -2.08 -13.77 -6.07
N ASP A 54 -1.91 -14.52 -4.99
CA ASP A 54 -0.90 -15.55 -4.86
C ASP A 54 -1.34 -16.83 -5.57
N ASP A 55 -0.86 -16.99 -6.81
CA ASP A 55 -1.14 -18.12 -7.68
C ASP A 55 -0.07 -19.22 -7.62
N SER A 56 0.81 -19.21 -6.62
CA SER A 56 1.94 -20.16 -6.48
C SER A 56 1.56 -21.64 -6.48
N LYS A 57 0.26 -21.98 -6.42
CA LYS A 57 -0.28 -23.34 -6.50
C LYS A 57 -1.03 -23.69 -7.79
N LEU A 58 -1.08 -22.80 -8.78
CA LEU A 58 -1.85 -23.01 -10.02
C LEU A 58 -1.17 -23.92 -11.08
N SER A 59 0.11 -24.30 -10.93
CA SER A 59 0.72 -25.30 -11.84
C SER A 59 1.96 -26.02 -11.31
N GLY A 60 1.84 -27.33 -11.06
CA GLY A 60 2.95 -28.30 -11.04
C GLY A 60 4.15 -27.95 -10.17
N GLY A 61 5.24 -28.72 -10.30
CA GLY A 61 6.44 -28.49 -9.50
C GLY A 61 7.17 -27.22 -9.92
N ARG A 62 7.01 -26.09 -9.19
CA ARG A 62 8.01 -25.02 -9.16
C ARG A 62 7.86 -23.98 -8.03
N LYS A 63 9.03 -23.77 -7.39
CA LYS A 63 9.61 -22.61 -6.69
C LYS A 63 8.79 -21.87 -5.62
N SER A 64 9.28 -22.06 -4.40
CA SER A 64 8.97 -21.45 -3.11
C SER A 64 9.46 -20.00 -2.95
N PHE A 65 9.09 -19.08 -3.85
CA PHE A 65 9.36 -17.66 -3.62
C PHE A 65 8.11 -16.81 -3.93
N PRO A 66 7.65 -15.96 -2.99
CA PRO A 66 6.49 -15.14 -3.21
C PRO A 66 6.87 -13.96 -4.11
N HIS A 67 6.67 -14.07 -5.42
CA HIS A 67 6.72 -12.91 -6.33
C HIS A 67 5.79 -11.78 -5.84
N ASN A 68 4.74 -12.17 -5.14
CA ASN A 68 3.71 -11.37 -4.51
C ASN A 68 4.21 -10.30 -3.52
N MET A 69 5.25 -10.58 -2.75
CA MET A 69 5.81 -9.59 -1.83
C MET A 69 6.60 -8.53 -2.58
N GLU A 70 7.27 -8.93 -3.65
CA GLU A 70 8.00 -8.02 -4.53
C GLU A 70 7.03 -7.14 -5.35
N ASP A 71 5.90 -7.71 -5.80
CA ASP A 71 4.81 -6.96 -6.46
C ASP A 71 4.17 -5.94 -5.50
N ALA A 72 3.88 -6.35 -4.27
CA ALA A 72 3.37 -5.45 -3.24
C ALA A 72 4.35 -4.31 -2.93
N LYS A 73 5.66 -4.61 -2.82
CA LYS A 73 6.72 -3.61 -2.64
C LYS A 73 6.83 -2.68 -3.84
N SER A 74 6.79 -3.22 -5.05
CA SER A 74 6.84 -2.44 -6.30
C SER A 74 5.63 -1.51 -6.42
N TYR A 75 4.44 -1.98 -6.06
CA TYR A 75 3.25 -1.14 -5.96
C TYR A 75 3.45 -0.03 -4.93
N ILE A 76 3.92 -0.35 -3.72
CA ILE A 76 4.19 0.64 -2.68
C ILE A 76 5.21 1.68 -3.16
N ASP A 77 6.27 1.26 -3.83
CA ASP A 77 7.30 2.13 -4.37
C ASP A 77 6.73 3.10 -5.41
N TRP A 78 5.90 2.59 -6.32
CA TRP A 78 5.19 3.43 -7.27
C TRP A 78 4.27 4.44 -6.57
N VAL A 79 3.47 4.00 -5.58
CA VAL A 79 2.58 4.89 -4.83
C VAL A 79 3.36 5.97 -4.08
N VAL A 80 4.46 5.62 -3.42
CA VAL A 80 5.31 6.57 -2.68
C VAL A 80 5.93 7.58 -3.65
N LYS A 81 6.47 7.11 -4.79
CA LYS A 81 7.04 7.97 -5.83
C LYS A 81 6.01 8.97 -6.37
N VAL A 82 4.83 8.50 -6.77
CA VAL A 82 3.76 9.36 -7.30
C VAL A 82 3.30 10.39 -6.27
N ARG A 83 3.24 10.05 -4.98
CA ARG A 83 2.90 11.01 -3.92
C ARG A 83 3.98 12.06 -3.72
N ALA A 84 5.24 11.66 -3.74
CA ALA A 84 6.37 12.59 -3.64
C ALA A 84 6.39 13.58 -4.82
N GLU A 85 6.18 13.09 -6.05
CA GLU A 85 6.06 13.93 -7.25
C GLU A 85 4.88 14.91 -7.15
N LYS A 86 3.72 14.45 -6.66
CA LYS A 86 2.58 15.35 -6.43
C LYS A 86 2.89 16.42 -5.39
N ALA A 87 3.53 16.07 -4.28
CA ALA A 87 3.90 17.02 -3.24
C ALA A 87 4.92 18.05 -3.74
N ALA A 88 5.91 17.62 -4.52
CA ALA A 88 6.93 18.51 -5.11
C ALA A 88 6.35 19.48 -6.15
N ASN A 89 5.28 19.09 -6.84
CA ASN A 89 4.60 19.94 -7.83
C ASN A 89 3.62 20.96 -7.20
N VAL A 90 3.35 20.88 -5.90
CA VAL A 90 2.66 21.96 -5.17
C VAL A 90 3.68 23.06 -4.90
N LYS A 91 3.78 24.04 -5.81
CA LYS A 91 4.58 25.25 -5.57
C LYS A 91 4.14 25.89 -4.25
N PRO A 92 5.07 26.39 -3.41
CA PRO A 92 4.68 27.17 -2.25
C PRO A 92 3.88 28.38 -2.76
N GLU A 93 2.67 28.58 -2.24
CA GLU A 93 1.95 29.83 -2.44
C GLU A 93 2.80 30.95 -1.86
N ILE A 94 3.50 31.66 -2.73
CA ILE A 94 4.16 32.92 -2.35
C ILE A 94 3.01 33.82 -1.87
N PRO A 95 2.96 34.21 -0.59
CA PRO A 95 1.86 35.03 -0.10
C PRO A 95 1.87 36.33 -0.90
N LYS A 96 0.76 36.60 -1.62
CA LYS A 96 0.59 37.85 -2.36
C LYS A 96 0.81 39.01 -1.38
N PRO A 97 1.64 40.01 -1.72
CA PRO A 97 1.86 41.14 -0.84
C PRO A 97 0.53 41.82 -0.53
N GLN A 98 0.19 41.91 0.75
CA GLN A 98 -1.00 42.63 1.22
C GLN A 98 -0.91 44.07 0.72
N GLN A 99 -1.81 44.44 -0.20
CA GLN A 99 -1.97 45.83 -0.60
C GLN A 99 -2.32 46.64 0.64
N ARG A 100 -1.39 47.50 1.07
CA ARG A 100 -1.63 48.50 2.12
C ARG A 100 -2.80 49.37 1.66
N LYS A 101 -3.98 49.15 2.24
CA LYS A 101 -5.11 50.05 2.07
C LYS A 101 -4.66 51.45 2.49
N GLY A 102 -4.60 52.35 1.51
CA GLY A 102 -4.26 53.75 1.72
C GLY A 102 -5.18 54.34 2.79
N ARG A 103 -4.56 54.95 3.79
CA ARG A 103 -5.21 55.78 4.81
C ARG A 103 -5.84 56.97 4.09
N LYS A 104 -7.17 57.02 4.02
CA LYS A 104 -7.88 58.26 3.63
C LYS A 104 -7.65 59.28 4.75
N MET A 105 -7.11 60.43 4.37
CA MET A 105 -7.11 61.66 5.16
C MET A 105 -8.51 62.29 5.14
#